data_AF-A0A7W1D5S8-F1
#
_entry.id   AF-A0A7W1D5S8-F1
#
_cell.length_a   1.000
_cell.length_b   1.000
_cell.length_c   1.000
_cell.angle_alpha   90.00
_cell.angle_beta   90.00
_cell.angle_gamma   90.00
#
_symmetry.space_group_name_H-M   'P 1'
#
loop_
_entity.id
_entity.type
_entity.pdbx_description
1 polymer ?
#
loop_
_entity_poly.entity_id
_entity_poly.type
_entity_poly.pdbx_seq_one_letter_code
_entity_poly.pdbx_strand_id
1 'polypeptide(L)'
;MAEHITYRREDDGRWRWLYNNPEAEVELRSSKTYPSASHARQAAAELYPGVALAEVADPPAAEDELAPAKLLRQAALSLALLAIFFRVLRGAGDRGARDPAPPRSRRGQHRGVSLRG
;
A
#
# COMPACT_ATOMS: atom_id res chain seq x y z
N MET A 1 0.99 -36.16 -24.09
CA MET A 1 0.85 -34.72 -23.78
C MET A 1 2.16 -34.07 -24.19
N ALA A 2 2.15 -32.92 -24.86
CA ALA A 2 3.40 -32.31 -25.32
C ALA A 2 4.24 -31.77 -24.15
N GLU A 3 5.56 -31.74 -24.34
CA GLU A 3 6.46 -31.02 -23.46
C GLU A 3 6.07 -29.54 -23.39
N HIS A 4 6.13 -28.98 -22.19
CA HIS A 4 5.75 -27.59 -21.97
C HIS A 4 6.53 -26.96 -20.83
N ILE A 5 6.61 -25.63 -20.86
CA ILE A 5 7.24 -24.84 -19.81
C ILE A 5 6.17 -24.04 -19.09
N THR A 6 6.17 -24.10 -17.76
CA THR A 6 5.36 -23.23 -16.88
C THR A 6 6.27 -22.25 -16.14
N TYR A 7 5.70 -21.17 -15.60
CA TYR A 7 6.41 -20.23 -14.73
C TYR A 7 5.55 -19.92 -13.53
N ARG A 8 6.20 -19.79 -12.38
CA ARG A 8 5.55 -19.49 -11.10
C ARG A 8 6.33 -18.44 -10.33
N ARG A 9 5.61 -17.67 -9.51
CA ARG A 9 6.21 -16.77 -8.52
C ARG A 9 6.51 -17.56 -7.23
N GLU A 10 7.71 -17.42 -6.69
CA GLU A 10 8.10 -17.97 -5.38
C GLU A 10 7.75 -16.97 -4.26
N ASP A 11 7.82 -17.42 -3.00
CA ASP A 11 7.44 -16.62 -1.82
C ASP A 11 8.28 -15.34 -1.64
N ASP A 12 9.48 -15.32 -2.22
CA ASP A 12 10.38 -14.16 -2.24
C ASP A 12 10.01 -13.12 -3.33
N GLY A 13 8.91 -13.35 -4.05
CA GLY A 13 8.44 -12.50 -5.15
C GLY A 13 9.20 -12.70 -6.46
N ARG A 14 10.18 -13.61 -6.50
CA ARG A 14 10.96 -13.90 -7.72
C ARG A 14 10.28 -14.99 -8.53
N TRP A 15 10.62 -15.05 -9.81
CA TRP A 15 10.02 -15.95 -10.78
C TRP A 15 10.93 -17.12 -11.08
N ARG A 16 10.35 -18.30 -11.28
CA ARG A 16 11.07 -19.50 -11.69
C ARG A 16 10.32 -20.18 -12.84
N TRP A 17 11.06 -20.73 -13.80
CA TRP A 17 10.47 -21.57 -14.86
C TRP A 17 10.62 -23.05 -14.50
N LEU A 18 9.66 -23.86 -14.94
CA LEU A 18 9.64 -25.32 -14.82
C LEU A 18 9.38 -25.92 -16.20
N TYR A 19 10.19 -26.88 -16.60
CA TYR A 19 10.01 -27.68 -17.79
C TYR A 19 9.39 -29.02 -17.41
N ASN A 20 8.29 -29.37 -18.07
CA ASN A 20 7.55 -30.60 -17.86
C ASN A 20 7.54 -31.42 -19.15
N ASN A 21 8.06 -32.64 -19.08
CA ASN A 21 7.94 -33.63 -20.14
C ASN A 21 7.20 -34.86 -19.59
N PRO A 22 5.88 -34.97 -19.83
CA PRO A 22 5.08 -36.07 -19.31
C PRO A 22 5.38 -37.40 -20.03
N GLU A 23 5.97 -37.39 -21.22
CA GLU A 23 6.35 -38.63 -21.92
C GLU A 23 7.59 -39.26 -21.30
N ALA A 24 8.52 -38.42 -20.83
CA ALA A 24 9.74 -38.85 -20.15
C ALA A 24 9.60 -38.91 -18.62
N GLU A 25 8.45 -38.51 -18.06
CA GLU A 25 8.23 -38.31 -16.62
C GLU A 25 9.29 -37.38 -15.98
N VAL A 26 9.72 -36.36 -16.73
CA VAL A 26 10.76 -35.41 -16.30
C VAL A 26 10.13 -34.07 -15.90
N GLU A 27 10.45 -33.62 -14.70
CA GLU A 27 10.22 -32.24 -14.24
C GLU A 27 11.57 -31.59 -13.93
N LEU A 28 11.90 -30.53 -14.64
CA LEU A 28 13.11 -29.74 -14.42
C LEU A 28 12.74 -28.34 -13.96
N ARG A 29 13.47 -27.87 -12.94
CA ARG A 29 13.29 -26.57 -12.35
C ARG A 29 14.51 -25.70 -12.63
N SER A 30 14.30 -24.45 -13.03
CA SER A 30 15.43 -23.54 -13.27
C SER A 30 16.27 -23.38 -12.01
N SER A 31 17.59 -23.36 -12.13
CA SER A 31 18.48 -23.15 -10.96
C SER A 31 18.39 -21.72 -10.43
N LYS A 32 18.32 -20.74 -11.36
CA LYS A 32 18.20 -19.31 -11.08
C LYS A 32 16.74 -18.89 -10.92
N THR A 33 16.55 -17.81 -10.15
CA THR A 33 15.29 -17.07 -10.00
C THR A 33 15.39 -15.72 -10.68
N TYR A 34 14.31 -15.25 -11.29
CA TYR A 34 14.25 -14.06 -12.13
C TYR A 34 13.42 -12.94 -11.48
N PRO A 35 13.69 -11.66 -11.76
CA PRO A 35 12.94 -10.55 -11.17
C PRO A 35 11.54 -10.38 -11.76
N SER A 36 11.23 -10.99 -12.92
CA SER A 36 9.90 -10.90 -13.54
C SER A 36 9.58 -12.14 -14.37
N ALA A 37 8.28 -12.38 -14.61
CA ALA A 37 7.79 -13.44 -15.48
C ALA A 37 8.38 -13.36 -16.90
N SER A 38 8.51 -12.15 -17.45
CA SER A 38 9.10 -11.92 -18.76
C SER A 38 10.56 -12.41 -18.83
N HIS A 39 11.38 -12.11 -17.81
CA HIS A 39 12.76 -12.60 -17.75
C HIS A 39 12.82 -14.13 -17.61
N ALA A 40 11.94 -14.72 -16.79
CA ALA A 40 11.87 -16.18 -16.66
C ALA A 40 11.47 -16.84 -18.00
N ARG A 41 10.50 -16.28 -18.70
CA ARG A 41 10.05 -16.73 -20.02
C ARG A 41 11.16 -16.63 -21.07
N GLN A 42 11.84 -15.49 -21.14
CA GLN A 42 12.93 -15.30 -22.09
C GLN A 42 14.06 -16.30 -21.85
N ALA A 43 14.51 -16.45 -20.59
CA ALA A 43 15.55 -17.40 -20.25
C ALA A 43 15.16 -18.86 -20.55
N ALA A 44 13.88 -19.22 -20.37
CA ALA A 44 13.39 -20.53 -20.72
C ALA A 44 13.36 -20.74 -22.25
N ALA A 45 12.93 -19.73 -23.01
CA ALA A 45 12.89 -19.78 -24.47
C ALA A 45 14.30 -19.87 -25.10
N GLU A 46 15.30 -19.27 -24.46
CA GLU A 46 16.71 -19.38 -24.87
C GLU A 46 17.28 -20.79 -24.65
N LEU A 47 16.89 -21.45 -23.55
CA LEU A 47 17.37 -22.80 -23.20
C LEU A 47 16.61 -23.91 -23.94
N TYR A 48 15.33 -23.72 -24.19
CA TYR A 48 14.42 -24.71 -24.77
C TYR A 48 13.70 -24.12 -25.99
N PRO A 49 14.43 -23.89 -27.09
CA PRO A 49 13.83 -23.35 -28.31
C PRO A 49 12.81 -24.33 -28.89
N GLY A 50 11.60 -23.84 -29.16
CA GLY A 50 10.52 -24.63 -29.79
C GLY A 50 9.61 -25.38 -28.82
N VAL A 51 9.93 -25.40 -27.51
CA VAL A 51 9.05 -25.98 -26.50
C VAL A 51 7.85 -25.06 -26.26
N ALA A 52 6.66 -25.65 -26.16
CA ALA A 52 5.44 -24.90 -25.92
C ALA A 52 5.49 -24.20 -24.56
N LEU A 53 5.30 -22.88 -24.57
CA LEU A 53 5.22 -22.07 -23.38
C LEU A 53 3.78 -22.13 -22.87
N ALA A 54 3.53 -22.91 -21.81
CA ALA A 54 2.24 -22.93 -21.14
C ALA A 54 2.06 -21.65 -20.31
N GLU A 55 0.84 -21.12 -20.30
CA GLU A 55 0.52 -19.88 -19.63
C GLU A 55 0.72 -20.00 -18.11
N VAL A 56 1.00 -18.86 -17.48
CA VAL A 56 1.42 -18.71 -16.08
C VAL A 56 0.54 -19.56 -15.16
N ALA A 57 1.16 -20.53 -14.48
CA ALA A 57 0.53 -21.17 -13.32
C ALA A 57 0.65 -20.19 -12.16
N ASP A 58 -0.05 -19.07 -12.28
CA ASP A 58 -0.34 -18.27 -11.10
C ASP A 58 -1.26 -19.19 -10.29
N PRO A 59 -0.89 -19.60 -9.06
CA PRO A 59 -1.95 -19.89 -8.12
C PRO A 59 -2.84 -18.64 -8.16
N PRO A 60 -4.17 -18.77 -8.31
CA PRO A 60 -5.03 -17.60 -8.26
C PRO A 60 -4.59 -16.83 -7.04
N ALA A 61 -4.12 -15.60 -7.25
CA ALA A 61 -3.78 -14.75 -6.15
C ALA A 61 -5.02 -14.81 -5.25
N ALA A 62 -4.86 -15.31 -4.02
CA ALA A 62 -5.90 -15.22 -3.01
C ALA A 62 -6.01 -13.75 -2.57
N GLU A 63 -6.17 -12.86 -3.55
CA GLU A 63 -6.12 -11.41 -3.49
C GLU A 63 -7.15 -10.76 -4.41
N ASP A 64 -8.17 -11.51 -4.86
CA ASP A 64 -9.41 -10.96 -5.42
C ASP A 64 -10.64 -11.25 -4.55
N GLU A 65 -10.45 -11.58 -3.26
CA GLU A 65 -11.38 -11.08 -2.26
C GLU A 65 -10.83 -9.76 -1.73
N LEU A 66 -11.29 -8.67 -2.35
CA LEU A 66 -11.33 -7.34 -1.74
C LEU A 66 -11.98 -7.48 -0.35
N ALA A 67 -11.17 -7.73 0.67
CA ALA A 67 -11.61 -7.71 2.05
C ALA A 67 -12.29 -6.35 2.27
N PRO A 68 -13.61 -6.29 2.60
CA PRO A 68 -14.37 -5.04 2.69
C PRO A 68 -13.75 -4.02 3.66
N ALA A 69 -12.86 -4.47 4.55
CA ALA A 69 -12.10 -3.64 5.48
C ALA A 69 -11.12 -2.64 4.81
N LYS A 70 -10.49 -2.97 3.66
CA LYS A 70 -9.57 -2.02 2.99
C LYS A 70 -10.33 -0.91 2.26
N LEU A 71 -11.43 -1.24 1.59
CA LEU A 71 -12.33 -0.27 0.96
C LEU A 71 -12.95 0.68 1.99
N LEU A 72 -13.38 0.17 3.15
CA LEU A 72 -13.90 1.00 4.25
C LEU A 72 -12.84 1.97 4.80
N ARG A 73 -11.59 1.52 4.98
CA ARG A 73 -10.49 2.39 5.41
C ARG A 73 -10.17 3.47 4.39
N GLN A 74 -10.14 3.12 3.10
CA GLN A 74 -9.86 4.07 2.03
C GLN A 74 -11.00 5.09 1.87
N ALA A 75 -12.27 4.66 1.99
CA ALA A 75 -13.42 5.55 2.00
C ALA A 75 -13.41 6.50 3.21
N ALA A 76 -13.07 5.99 4.41
CA ALA A 76 -12.97 6.81 5.62
C ALA A 76 -11.88 7.88 5.51
N LEU A 77 -10.72 7.55 4.93
CA LEU A 77 -9.64 8.52 4.69
C LEU A 77 -10.06 9.61 3.69
N SER A 78 -10.70 9.22 2.59
CA SER A 78 -11.21 10.17 1.59
C SER A 78 -12.26 11.10 2.19
N LEU A 79 -13.18 10.58 3.00
CA LEU A 79 -14.21 11.37 3.68
C LEU A 79 -13.60 12.33 4.72
N ALA A 80 -12.59 11.88 5.48
CA ALA A 80 -11.88 12.72 6.44
C ALA A 80 -11.15 13.89 5.75
N LEU A 81 -10.47 13.63 4.63
CA LEU A 81 -9.82 14.69 3.84
C LEU A 81 -10.83 15.69 3.29
N LEU A 82 -11.97 15.20 2.79
CA LEU A 82 -13.06 16.04 2.30
C LEU A 82 -13.63 16.93 3.43
N ALA A 83 -13.84 16.35 4.62
CA ALA A 83 -14.34 17.09 5.77
C ALA A 83 -13.36 18.18 6.26
N ILE A 84 -12.06 17.90 6.27
CA ILE A 84 -11.02 18.89 6.58
C ILE A 84 -11.04 20.02 5.55
N PHE A 85 -11.11 19.69 4.26
CA PHE A 85 -11.17 20.66 3.17
C PHE A 85 -12.39 21.60 3.30
N PHE A 86 -13.58 21.04 3.53
CA PHE A 86 -14.79 21.84 3.77
C PHE A 86 -14.72 22.68 5.05
N ARG A 87 -14.10 22.18 6.12
CA ARG A 87 -13.90 22.94 7.36
C ARG A 87 -12.98 24.14 7.15
N VAL A 88 -11.92 23.99 6.36
CA VAL A 88 -11.01 25.11 6.03
C VAL A 88 -11.72 26.16 5.18
N LEU A 89 -12.51 25.74 4.19
CA LEU A 89 -13.29 26.66 3.36
C LEU A 89 -14.39 27.39 4.16
N ARG A 90 -15.03 26.71 5.12
CA ARG A 90 -16.10 27.29 5.94
C ARG A 90 -15.59 28.14 7.12
N GLY A 91 -14.36 27.89 7.60
CA GLY A 91 -13.75 28.59 8.73
C GLY A 91 -13.21 30.00 8.44
N ALA A 92 -13.28 30.46 7.19
CA ALA A 92 -12.87 31.82 6.83
C ALA A 92 -13.95 32.89 7.08
N GLY A 93 -15.19 32.50 7.41
CA GLY A 93 -16.34 33.42 7.50
C GLY A 93 -16.64 34.03 8.87
N ASP A 94 -16.00 33.61 9.96
CA ASP A 94 -16.44 33.96 11.33
C ASP A 94 -15.39 34.74 12.14
N ARG A 95 -14.72 35.70 11.48
CA ARG A 95 -13.87 36.72 12.13
C ARG A 95 -14.47 38.11 11.91
N GLY A 96 -15.71 38.28 12.33
CA GLY A 96 -16.37 39.58 12.36
C GLY A 96 -17.14 39.76 13.67
N ALA A 97 -16.75 40.78 14.43
CA ALA A 97 -17.49 41.34 15.57
C ALA A 97 -17.41 40.60 16.92
N ARG A 98 -16.21 40.55 17.51
CA ARG A 98 -16.07 40.81 18.95
C ARG A 98 -14.95 41.81 19.21
N ASP A 99 -15.30 43.07 19.05
CA ASP A 99 -14.81 44.15 19.90
C ASP A 99 -15.97 45.14 20.06
N PRO A 100 -16.22 45.64 21.28
CA PRO A 100 -15.44 46.79 21.69
C PRO A 100 -14.84 46.68 23.09
N ALA A 101 -13.57 47.07 23.16
CA ALA A 101 -12.81 47.50 24.34
C ALA A 101 -13.44 48.76 25.01
N PRO A 102 -12.73 49.38 25.98
CA PRO A 102 -12.37 49.01 27.37
C PRO A 102 -13.10 50.03 28.31
N PRO A 103 -12.64 50.51 29.50
CA PRO A 103 -11.58 50.11 30.42
C PRO A 103 -12.06 50.02 31.90
N ARG A 104 -11.18 49.63 32.83
CA ARG A 104 -10.88 50.49 34.01
C ARG A 104 -9.67 50.00 34.79
N SER A 105 -8.65 50.86 34.72
CA SER A 105 -7.62 51.12 35.71
C SER A 105 -8.01 50.73 37.14
N ARG A 106 -7.21 49.89 37.79
CA ARG A 106 -7.04 49.96 39.25
C ARG A 106 -5.57 49.92 39.60
N ARG A 107 -5.01 51.12 39.52
CA ARG A 107 -3.71 51.53 40.04
C ARG A 107 -3.73 51.47 41.57
N GLY A 108 -2.70 50.87 42.15
CA GLY A 108 -2.25 51.09 43.53
C GLY A 108 -3.12 50.45 44.62
N GLN A 109 -2.63 50.20 45.84
CA GLN A 109 -1.33 50.35 46.48
C GLN A 109 -1.58 49.85 47.93
N HIS A 110 -0.50 49.61 48.68
CA HIS A 110 -0.41 49.28 50.12
C HIS A 110 -0.38 47.78 50.46
N ARG A 111 0.81 47.23 50.76
CA ARG A 111 1.55 47.30 52.05
C ARG A 111 0.74 46.59 53.14
N GLY A 112 1.23 45.60 53.88
CA GLY A 112 2.54 44.97 54.00
C GLY A 112 2.54 44.10 55.27
N VAL A 113 3.75 43.64 55.67
CA VAL A 113 4.16 43.26 57.05
C VAL A 113 3.72 41.83 57.49
N SER A 114 4.65 40.86 57.41
CA SER A 114 5.48 40.29 58.52
C SER A 114 4.68 39.53 59.59
N LEU A 115 4.81 38.20 59.69
CA LEU A 115 5.85 37.41 60.42
C LEU A 115 5.63 37.31 61.93
N ARG A 116 5.84 36.07 62.42
CA ARG A 116 5.85 35.57 63.81
C ARG A 116 4.46 35.34 64.42
N GLY A 117 4.26 34.32 65.24
CA GLY A 117 5.16 33.34 65.85
C GLY A 117 4.36 32.62 66.93
#